data_AF-A0A3C0UYQ5-F1
#
_entry.id   AF-A0A3C0UYQ5-F1
#
_cell.length_a   1.000
_cell.length_b   1.000
_cell.length_c   1.000
_cell.angle_alpha   90.00
_cell.angle_beta   90.00
_cell.angle_gamma   90.00
#
_symmetry.space_group_name_H-M   'P 1'
#
loop_
_entity.id
_entity.type
_entity.pdbx_description
1 polymer ?
#
loop_
_entity_poly.entity_id
_entity_poly.type
_entity_poly.pdbx_seq_one_letter_code
_entity_poly.pdbx_strand_id
1 'polypeptide(L)'
;RWADTAGDLDKAWVREKIRVTILSRREVTKKTDKLDAVAKDAYTSLEPTDILSKYEWLFRDTWVEESYEEIHSDTDYHKRGERITKMREEALRKITAERGTAGVLALAEMGKAATQIGSLMVTSILSANDVIPFILTVARSEAKFDSWTYKNILRGAFRAIEEEPERAKVLTELREFLSAESFVKLLEQSLFNTSTWVFVEEMDDLHQQAYWNSVLPVWERQNDEELNIIVDKLISVNRPRAAFHCVSLDFEKLRPVVLFKLMEAIAKEGHEQEKHYQLREYYIEKAFEVLDTSATFSVEQMASLEFAYLGVLSSYRRKTANNRGIPNLEKYVDHNPEFFARAVAWIYKRKDGGNDPEELRLTNPTHTQNRAERGYKLLESLHSIPGRNRRGDIDSNLLLGWVSTVRKICAELGRSNVGDLSLGKLLASAPKGTDGVWPCEPVREVLEQIQSEKISQGITTGLFNSRGVHRRDEGGNQERSLASMYKSWATALEFSYPFVASTILKYMADSYERDARHEDSEAGIRRRLSNYNY
;
A
#
# COMPACT_ATOMS: atom_id res chain seq x y z
N ARG A 1 50.88 14.44 19.97
CA ARG A 1 51.65 14.45 18.71
C ARG A 1 50.76 14.60 17.48
N TRP A 2 49.90 13.64 17.11
CA TRP A 2 48.97 13.84 15.98
C TRP A 2 47.92 14.93 16.28
N ALA A 3 47.35 14.93 17.49
CA ALA A 3 46.41 15.95 17.95
C ALA A 3 46.98 17.39 17.86
N ASP A 4 48.30 17.57 17.97
CA ASP A 4 48.90 18.90 17.97
C ASP A 4 48.90 19.56 16.57
N THR A 5 48.78 18.75 15.52
CA THR A 5 48.84 19.18 14.11
C THR A 5 47.54 18.93 13.33
N ALA A 6 46.57 18.22 13.92
CA ALA A 6 45.31 17.87 13.28
C ALA A 6 44.32 19.05 13.26
N GLY A 7 43.49 19.12 12.23
CA GLY A 7 42.38 20.08 12.16
C GLY A 7 41.27 19.76 13.15
N ASP A 8 40.44 20.75 13.49
CA ASP A 8 39.39 20.60 14.51
C ASP A 8 38.32 19.58 14.14
N LEU A 9 37.99 19.41 12.85
CA LEU A 9 37.06 18.38 12.39
C LEU A 9 37.63 16.96 12.58
N ASP A 10 38.91 16.77 12.29
CA ASP A 10 39.58 15.46 12.48
C ASP A 10 39.67 15.12 13.98
N LYS A 11 40.00 16.12 14.81
CA LYS A 11 39.98 16.00 16.26
C LYS A 11 38.59 15.62 16.77
N ALA A 12 37.55 16.33 16.33
CA ALA A 12 36.16 16.07 16.70
C ALA A 12 35.74 14.65 16.32
N TRP A 13 36.11 14.19 15.12
CA TRP A 13 35.78 12.84 14.65
C TRP A 13 36.45 11.76 15.50
N VAL A 14 37.76 11.88 15.76
CA VAL A 14 38.47 10.90 16.60
C VAL A 14 37.97 10.94 18.04
N ARG A 15 37.73 12.14 18.58
CA ARG A 15 37.17 12.33 19.92
C ARG A 15 35.82 11.64 20.06
N GLU A 16 34.94 11.80 19.08
CA GLU A 16 33.64 11.13 19.07
C GLU A 16 33.78 9.61 18.96
N LYS A 17 34.70 9.10 18.11
CA LYS A 17 34.96 7.66 18.03
C LYS A 17 35.43 7.08 19.35
N ILE A 18 36.32 7.75 20.07
CA ILE A 18 36.76 7.34 21.41
C ILE A 18 35.55 7.30 22.36
N ARG A 19 34.67 8.31 22.31
CA ARG A 19 33.47 8.42 23.15
C ARG A 19 32.50 7.24 22.95
N VAL A 20 32.16 6.91 21.70
CA VAL A 20 31.13 5.90 21.40
C VAL A 20 31.64 4.47 21.30
N THR A 21 32.96 4.26 21.19
CA THR A 21 33.54 2.90 21.13
C THR A 21 34.22 2.53 22.44
N ILE A 22 35.29 3.25 22.80
CA ILE A 22 36.18 2.91 23.91
C ILE A 22 35.54 3.26 25.26
N LEU A 23 34.91 4.43 25.34
CA LEU A 23 34.23 4.90 26.54
C LEU A 23 32.75 4.48 26.59
N SER A 24 32.35 3.48 25.80
CA SER A 24 30.97 2.99 25.74
C SER A 24 30.66 1.92 26.79
N ARG A 25 29.38 1.81 27.16
CA ARG A 25 28.86 0.86 28.17
C ARG A 25 29.29 -0.60 27.96
N ARG A 26 29.40 -1.05 26.71
CA ARG A 26 29.73 -2.45 26.37
C ARG A 26 31.21 -2.81 26.57
N GLU A 27 32.10 -1.82 26.53
CA GLU A 27 33.54 -2.04 26.58
C GLU A 27 34.13 -1.85 27.99
N VAL A 28 33.60 -0.91 28.77
CA VAL A 28 34.09 -0.63 30.14
C VAL A 28 33.84 -1.80 31.10
N THR A 29 32.76 -2.57 30.91
CA THR A 29 32.50 -3.80 31.71
C THR A 29 33.51 -4.93 31.46
N LYS A 30 34.42 -4.78 30.49
CA LYS A 30 35.40 -5.81 30.09
C LYS A 30 36.86 -5.35 30.21
N LYS A 31 37.16 -4.15 30.73
CA LYS A 31 38.49 -3.52 30.65
C LYS A 31 39.15 -3.23 32.00
N THR A 32 40.47 -3.05 31.97
CA THR A 32 41.34 -2.70 33.11
C THR A 32 41.48 -1.18 33.26
N ASP A 33 41.48 -0.64 34.50
CA ASP A 33 41.55 0.79 34.86
C ASP A 33 42.57 1.64 34.06
N LYS A 34 43.71 1.03 33.67
CA LYS A 34 44.78 1.72 32.94
C LYS A 34 44.40 2.10 31.50
N LEU A 35 43.55 1.32 30.84
CA LEU A 35 43.11 1.58 29.45
C LEU A 35 42.10 2.74 29.42
N ASP A 36 41.27 2.84 30.46
CA ASP A 36 40.29 3.91 30.62
C ASP A 36 40.97 5.26 30.88
N ALA A 37 42.01 5.29 31.71
CA ALA A 37 42.79 6.52 31.96
C ALA A 37 43.42 7.09 30.67
N VAL A 38 44.05 6.24 29.85
CA VAL A 38 44.65 6.65 28.57
C VAL A 38 43.59 7.15 27.58
N ALA A 39 42.43 6.49 27.53
CA ALA A 39 41.32 6.90 26.68
C ALA A 39 40.75 8.27 27.10
N LYS A 40 40.66 8.56 28.40
CA LYS A 40 40.22 9.86 28.92
C LYS A 40 41.21 10.97 28.63
N ASP A 41 42.51 10.73 28.83
CA ASP A 41 43.55 11.70 28.48
C ASP A 41 43.55 12.01 26.98
N ALA A 42 43.43 10.97 26.15
CA ALA A 42 43.30 11.13 24.71
C ALA A 42 42.03 11.91 24.34
N TYR A 43 40.88 11.56 24.91
CA TYR A 43 39.61 12.26 24.70
C TYR A 43 39.74 13.76 25.01
N THR A 44 40.26 14.11 26.20
CA THR A 44 40.47 15.50 26.63
C THR A 44 41.45 16.25 25.71
N SER A 45 42.57 15.62 25.33
CA SER A 45 43.57 16.24 24.45
C SER A 45 43.07 16.52 23.03
N LEU A 46 42.02 15.84 22.60
CA LEU A 46 41.39 15.99 21.28
C LEU A 46 40.25 17.01 21.28
N GLU A 47 40.12 17.86 22.30
CA GLU A 47 39.08 18.90 22.31
C GLU A 47 39.28 19.88 21.15
N PRO A 48 38.29 20.04 20.25
CA PRO A 48 38.36 21.02 19.20
C PRO A 48 38.37 22.45 19.76
N THR A 49 39.10 23.35 19.11
CA THR A 49 39.11 24.77 19.49
C THR A 49 37.94 25.55 18.90
N ASP A 50 37.52 25.20 17.70
CA ASP A 50 36.34 25.71 17.02
C ASP A 50 35.06 25.24 17.73
N ILE A 51 34.22 26.20 18.13
CA ILE A 51 33.01 25.93 18.91
C ILE A 51 32.01 25.02 18.18
N LEU A 52 31.94 25.08 16.85
CA LEU A 52 31.04 24.23 16.07
C LEU A 52 31.54 22.79 16.09
N SER A 53 32.82 22.59 15.78
CA SER A 53 33.49 21.29 15.82
C SER A 53 33.42 20.63 17.20
N LYS A 54 33.48 21.44 18.27
CA LYS A 54 33.36 20.97 19.66
C LYS A 54 31.99 20.37 19.98
N TYR A 55 30.92 20.93 19.42
CA TYR A 55 29.54 20.54 19.73
C TYR A 55 28.84 19.76 18.61
N GLU A 56 29.44 19.63 17.43
CA GLU A 56 28.88 18.96 16.26
C GLU A 56 28.33 17.56 16.57
N TRP A 57 29.00 16.79 17.42
CA TRP A 57 28.60 15.43 17.77
C TRP A 57 27.18 15.34 18.38
N LEU A 58 26.72 16.39 19.08
CA LEU A 58 25.35 16.46 19.63
C LEU A 58 24.29 16.60 18.53
N PHE A 59 24.67 17.07 17.35
CA PHE A 59 23.77 17.40 16.25
C PHE A 59 24.00 16.57 14.98
N ARG A 60 25.08 15.77 14.95
CA ARG A 60 25.45 14.87 13.85
C ARG A 60 24.29 13.99 13.42
N ASP A 61 23.61 13.35 14.37
CA ASP A 61 22.42 12.56 14.16
C ASP A 61 21.30 12.98 15.14
N THR A 62 20.06 12.66 14.79
CA THR A 62 18.91 12.90 15.68
C THR A 62 19.07 12.14 17.00
N TRP A 63 19.57 10.91 16.92
CA TRP A 63 19.88 10.05 18.06
C TRP A 63 21.35 10.14 18.43
N VAL A 64 21.65 10.56 19.65
CA VAL A 64 23.02 10.70 20.17
C VAL A 64 23.34 9.51 21.06
N GLU A 65 24.34 8.71 20.72
CA GLU A 65 24.82 7.61 21.57
C GLU A 65 25.50 8.17 22.84
N GLU A 66 25.22 7.64 24.03
CA GLU A 66 25.84 8.09 25.30
C GLU A 66 27.14 7.32 25.59
N SER A 67 28.11 7.99 26.23
CA SER A 67 29.27 7.34 26.84
C SER A 67 28.95 6.82 28.26
N TYR A 68 29.79 5.95 28.80
CA TYR A 68 29.62 5.34 30.13
C TYR A 68 29.63 6.38 31.28
N GLU A 69 30.40 7.46 31.16
CA GLU A 69 30.48 8.52 32.18
C GLU A 69 29.25 9.44 32.19
N GLU A 70 28.45 9.44 31.12
CA GLU A 70 27.22 10.23 30.99
C GLU A 70 25.99 9.53 31.61
N ILE A 71 26.17 8.31 32.14
CA ILE A 71 25.10 7.47 32.69
C ILE A 71 25.16 7.48 34.22
N HIS A 72 24.23 8.19 34.87
CA HIS A 72 23.90 7.97 36.29
C HIS A 72 22.84 6.87 36.40
N SER A 73 23.22 5.75 37.01
CA SER A 73 22.49 4.58 37.57
C SER A 73 21.09 4.12 37.09
N ASP A 74 20.44 4.77 36.13
CA ASP A 74 19.03 4.51 35.84
C ASP A 74 18.78 4.44 34.33
N THR A 75 18.33 3.27 33.90
CA THR A 75 18.10 2.87 32.50
C THR A 75 16.77 3.42 31.96
N ASP A 76 16.47 4.69 32.24
CA ASP A 76 15.24 5.35 31.81
C ASP A 76 15.50 6.15 30.52
N TYR A 77 14.86 5.70 29.43
CA TYR A 77 14.95 6.33 28.11
C TYR A 77 14.41 7.78 28.11
N HIS A 78 13.45 8.11 28.96
CA HIS A 78 12.91 9.47 29.05
C HIS A 78 13.95 10.42 29.68
N LYS A 79 14.56 10.01 30.81
CA LYS A 79 15.63 10.78 31.47
C LYS A 79 16.85 11.00 30.56
N ARG A 80 17.15 10.05 29.68
CA ARG A 80 18.19 10.22 28.65
C ARG A 80 17.84 11.33 27.66
N GLY A 81 16.62 11.33 27.14
CA GLY A 81 16.15 12.37 26.21
C GLY A 81 16.32 13.76 26.80
N GLU A 82 15.89 13.95 28.05
CA GLU A 82 16.02 15.22 28.78
C GLU A 82 17.48 15.67 28.93
N ARG A 83 18.42 14.75 29.24
CA ARG A 83 19.85 15.09 29.36
C ARG A 83 20.44 15.56 28.04
N ILE A 84 20.21 14.83 26.95
CA ILE A 84 20.72 15.22 25.62
C ILE A 84 20.12 16.56 25.18
N THR A 85 18.84 16.79 25.48
CA THR A 85 18.19 18.09 25.24
C THR A 85 18.91 19.22 25.99
N LYS A 86 19.18 19.06 27.29
CA LYS A 86 19.95 20.07 28.07
C LYS A 86 21.34 20.33 27.52
N MET A 87 22.08 19.29 27.11
CA MET A 87 23.39 19.45 26.49
C MET A 87 23.32 20.22 25.17
N ARG A 88 22.30 19.92 24.34
CA ARG A 88 22.03 20.66 23.10
C ARG A 88 21.67 22.12 23.37
N GLU A 89 20.87 22.40 24.39
CA GLU A 89 20.55 23.78 24.81
C GLU A 89 21.80 24.55 25.22
N GLU A 90 22.63 23.99 26.10
CA GLU A 90 23.88 24.63 26.53
C GLU A 90 24.82 24.89 25.36
N ALA A 91 24.95 23.93 24.44
CA ALA A 91 25.74 24.09 23.22
C ALA A 91 25.20 25.24 22.35
N LEU A 92 23.89 25.27 22.09
CA LEU A 92 23.25 26.32 21.29
C LEU A 92 23.35 27.69 21.95
N ARG A 93 23.24 27.80 23.29
CA ARG A 93 23.48 29.08 24.01
C ARG A 93 24.89 29.60 23.76
N LYS A 94 25.90 28.73 23.89
CA LYS A 94 27.32 29.11 23.68
C LYS A 94 27.59 29.50 22.23
N ILE A 95 27.10 28.71 21.27
CA ILE A 95 27.27 28.98 19.83
C ILE A 95 26.56 30.28 19.43
N THR A 96 25.36 30.52 19.93
CA THR A 96 24.60 31.75 19.65
C THR A 96 25.30 32.96 20.25
N ALA A 97 25.86 32.86 21.45
CA ALA A 97 26.61 33.95 22.08
C ALA A 97 27.92 34.28 21.33
N GLU A 98 28.63 33.29 20.80
CA GLU A 98 29.91 33.50 20.10
C GLU A 98 29.74 33.89 18.62
N ARG A 99 28.81 33.24 17.90
CA ARG A 99 28.69 33.31 16.43
C ARG A 99 27.31 33.74 15.92
N GLY A 100 26.37 34.02 16.82
CA GLY A 100 25.00 34.40 16.48
C GLY A 100 24.26 33.33 15.67
N THR A 101 23.19 33.75 14.98
CA THR A 101 22.38 32.88 14.12
C THR A 101 23.19 32.23 13.00
N ALA A 102 24.21 32.90 12.47
CA ALA A 102 25.08 32.34 11.43
C ALA A 102 25.80 31.06 11.92
N GLY A 103 26.28 31.05 13.16
CA GLY A 103 26.88 29.86 13.77
C GLY A 103 25.89 28.71 13.96
N VAL A 104 24.64 29.02 14.33
CA VAL A 104 23.57 28.01 14.47
C VAL A 104 23.23 27.37 13.12
N LEU A 105 23.13 28.18 12.05
CA LEU A 105 22.87 27.66 10.70
C LEU A 105 24.03 26.81 10.19
N ALA A 106 25.27 27.24 10.41
CA ALA A 106 26.46 26.46 10.06
C ALA A 106 26.49 25.12 10.81
N LEU A 107 26.15 25.11 12.11
CA LEU A 107 26.04 23.87 12.88
C LEU A 107 24.98 22.92 12.31
N ALA A 108 23.83 23.45 11.91
CA ALA A 108 22.75 22.64 11.35
C ALA A 108 23.15 21.97 10.03
N GLU A 109 24.01 22.60 9.23
CA GLU A 109 24.55 22.01 8.00
C GLU A 109 25.58 20.89 8.26
N MET A 110 26.16 20.82 9.46
CA MET A 110 27.14 19.77 9.82
C MET A 110 26.48 18.45 10.24
N GLY A 111 25.16 18.40 10.42
CA GLY A 111 24.47 17.23 10.97
C GLY A 111 23.03 17.04 10.50
N LYS A 112 22.30 16.16 11.18
CA LYS A 112 20.92 15.77 10.84
C LYS A 112 19.88 16.18 11.90
N ALA A 113 20.29 16.88 12.95
CA ALA A 113 19.41 17.30 14.05
C ALA A 113 18.77 18.70 13.85
N ALA A 114 18.57 19.12 12.60
CA ALA A 114 18.07 20.45 12.26
C ALA A 114 16.69 20.77 12.87
N THR A 115 15.80 19.77 12.98
CA THR A 115 14.51 19.92 13.65
C THR A 115 14.67 20.22 15.14
N GLN A 116 15.61 19.56 15.82
CA GLN A 116 15.87 19.83 17.23
C GLN A 116 16.50 21.20 17.43
N ILE A 117 17.37 21.64 16.51
CA ILE A 117 17.92 23.00 16.54
C ILE A 117 16.78 24.02 16.44
N GLY A 118 15.91 23.91 15.43
CA GLY A 118 14.80 24.85 15.27
C GLY A 118 13.87 24.91 16.48
N SER A 119 13.53 23.75 17.05
CA SER A 119 12.70 23.65 18.25
C SER A 119 13.37 24.31 19.45
N LEU A 120 14.61 23.95 19.76
CA LEU A 120 15.34 24.50 20.91
C LEU A 120 15.58 25.99 20.80
N MET A 121 15.85 26.50 19.58
CA MET A 121 16.00 27.93 19.37
C MET A 121 14.76 28.70 19.83
N VAL A 122 13.56 28.19 19.52
CA VAL A 122 12.29 28.84 19.93
C VAL A 122 11.95 28.58 21.40
N THR A 123 12.09 27.35 21.90
CA THR A 123 11.67 27.01 23.28
C THR A 123 12.61 27.56 24.36
N SER A 124 13.92 27.64 24.07
CA SER A 124 14.92 27.74 25.13
C SER A 124 15.96 28.84 24.91
N ILE A 125 16.24 29.24 23.66
CA ILE A 125 17.37 30.14 23.35
C ILE A 125 16.93 31.57 23.03
N LEU A 126 15.96 31.75 22.14
CA LEU A 126 15.50 33.05 21.66
C LEU A 126 14.52 33.68 22.62
N SER A 127 14.49 35.01 22.66
CA SER A 127 13.36 35.74 23.23
C SER A 127 12.19 35.77 22.25
N ALA A 128 10.98 36.02 22.74
CA ALA A 128 9.79 36.13 21.88
C ALA A 128 9.97 37.15 20.73
N ASN A 129 10.72 38.23 20.95
CA ASN A 129 10.99 39.25 19.94
C ASN A 129 11.99 38.80 18.85
N ASP A 130 12.79 37.76 19.13
CA ASP A 130 13.83 37.28 18.20
C ASP A 130 13.37 36.10 17.32
N VAL A 131 12.21 35.52 17.61
CA VAL A 131 11.65 34.38 16.86
C VAL A 131 11.39 34.74 15.39
N ILE A 132 10.70 35.84 15.12
CA ILE A 132 10.41 36.29 13.75
C ILE A 132 11.69 36.65 12.98
N PRO A 133 12.62 37.47 13.52
CA PRO A 133 13.92 37.71 12.89
C PRO A 133 14.69 36.43 12.58
N PHE A 134 14.66 35.43 13.47
CA PHE A 134 15.28 34.13 13.24
C PHE A 134 14.63 33.40 12.07
N ILE A 135 13.30 33.27 12.05
CA ILE A 135 12.57 32.61 10.96
C ILE A 135 12.83 33.30 9.63
N LEU A 136 12.76 34.64 9.57
CA LEU A 136 13.08 35.41 8.37
C LEU A 136 14.52 35.20 7.90
N THR A 137 15.48 35.05 8.82
CA THR A 137 16.87 34.76 8.49
C THR A 137 17.03 33.37 7.88
N VAL A 138 16.32 32.37 8.40
CA VAL A 138 16.30 30.99 7.86
C VAL A 138 15.63 30.98 6.48
N ALA A 139 14.57 31.75 6.29
CA ALA A 139 13.78 31.87 5.07
C ALA A 139 14.38 32.82 3.99
N ARG A 140 15.48 33.51 4.27
CA ARG A 140 15.91 34.72 3.51
C ARG A 140 16.38 34.49 2.06
N SER A 141 16.54 33.26 1.60
CA SER A 141 16.91 33.01 0.20
C SER A 141 16.19 31.79 -0.35
N GLU A 142 15.68 31.89 -1.57
CA GLU A 142 15.00 30.80 -2.27
C GLU A 142 15.82 29.50 -2.32
N ALA A 143 17.15 29.61 -2.52
CA ALA A 143 18.06 28.47 -2.52
C ALA A 143 18.11 27.72 -1.17
N LYS A 144 17.82 28.40 -0.05
CA LYS A 144 17.76 27.80 1.29
C LYS A 144 16.42 27.13 1.54
N PHE A 145 15.33 27.60 0.94
CA PHE A 145 14.05 26.92 1.06
C PHE A 145 14.07 25.51 0.48
N ASP A 146 14.89 25.23 -0.55
CA ASP A 146 14.98 23.89 -1.12
C ASP A 146 15.92 22.95 -0.34
N SER A 147 16.65 23.47 0.64
CA SER A 147 17.55 22.68 1.49
C SER A 147 16.79 21.91 2.57
N TRP A 148 17.05 20.60 2.64
CA TRP A 148 16.50 19.72 3.67
C TRP A 148 16.76 20.25 5.08
N THR A 149 17.96 20.77 5.34
CA THR A 149 18.34 21.28 6.67
C THR A 149 17.47 22.45 7.08
N TYR A 150 17.32 23.47 6.23
CA TYR A 150 16.58 24.69 6.55
C TYR A 150 15.08 24.42 6.67
N LYS A 151 14.50 23.57 5.80
CA LYS A 151 13.11 23.09 5.96
C LYS A 151 12.89 22.48 7.34
N ASN A 152 13.84 21.67 7.82
CA ASN A 152 13.74 21.02 9.11
C ASN A 152 13.94 21.99 10.29
N ILE A 153 14.78 23.03 10.17
CA ILE A 153 14.85 24.12 11.16
C ILE A 153 13.49 24.80 11.30
N LEU A 154 12.87 25.19 10.17
CA LEU A 154 11.54 25.83 10.18
C LEU A 154 10.48 24.92 10.81
N ARG A 155 10.44 23.63 10.44
CA ARG A 155 9.54 22.65 11.06
C ARG A 155 9.71 22.55 12.58
N GLY A 156 10.97 22.53 13.04
CA GLY A 156 11.28 22.52 14.46
C GLY A 156 10.77 23.78 15.16
N ALA A 157 11.03 24.94 14.56
CA ALA A 157 10.63 26.24 15.11
C ALA A 157 9.10 26.39 15.21
N PHE A 158 8.35 26.05 14.15
CA PHE A 158 6.89 26.13 14.19
C PHE A 158 6.26 25.15 15.17
N ARG A 159 6.80 23.93 15.28
CA ARG A 159 6.33 22.92 16.25
C ARG A 159 6.57 23.32 17.70
N ALA A 160 7.57 24.15 17.96
CA ALA A 160 7.85 24.67 19.30
C ALA A 160 6.89 25.78 19.74
N ILE A 161 6.15 26.40 18.81
CA ILE A 161 5.10 27.37 19.12
C ILE A 161 3.80 26.57 19.33
N GLU A 162 3.60 26.11 20.57
CA GLU A 162 2.49 25.20 20.93
C GLU A 162 1.13 25.90 20.80
N GLU A 163 1.02 27.11 21.33
CA GLU A 163 -0.23 27.88 21.39
C GLU A 163 -0.66 28.38 20.01
N GLU A 164 -1.89 28.04 19.61
CA GLU A 164 -2.45 28.41 18.32
C GLU A 164 -2.52 29.93 18.08
N PRO A 165 -2.96 30.75 19.06
CA PRO A 165 -3.01 32.21 18.87
C PRO A 165 -1.64 32.85 18.67
N GLU A 166 -0.60 32.33 19.34
CA GLU A 166 0.77 32.82 19.19
C GLU A 166 1.32 32.47 17.81
N ARG A 167 1.07 31.23 17.36
CA ARG A 167 1.47 30.78 16.03
C ARG A 167 0.77 31.56 14.92
N ALA A 168 -0.53 31.84 15.06
CA ALA A 168 -1.28 32.67 14.12
C ALA A 168 -0.75 34.11 14.06
N LYS A 169 -0.36 34.68 15.20
CA LYS A 169 0.31 36.00 15.26
C LYS A 169 1.63 35.98 14.50
N VAL A 170 2.49 34.98 14.74
CA VAL A 170 3.78 34.83 14.05
C VAL A 170 3.58 34.69 12.54
N LEU A 171 2.64 33.88 12.08
CA LEU A 171 2.34 33.72 10.64
C LEU A 171 1.80 35.01 10.01
N THR A 172 0.93 35.73 10.70
CA THR A 172 0.43 37.04 10.27
C THR A 172 1.58 38.03 10.07
N GLU A 173 2.47 38.15 11.05
CA GLU A 173 3.62 39.07 10.95
C GLU A 173 4.59 38.65 9.84
N LEU A 174 4.88 37.35 9.69
CA LEU A 174 5.76 36.84 8.63
C LEU A 174 5.23 37.11 7.22
N ARG A 175 3.90 37.09 7.03
CA ARG A 175 3.25 37.38 5.75
C ARG A 175 3.58 38.77 5.22
N GLU A 176 3.73 39.76 6.10
CA GLU A 176 4.05 41.15 5.73
C GLU A 176 5.48 41.32 5.18
N PHE A 177 6.39 40.39 5.50
CA PHE A 177 7.80 40.46 5.11
C PHE A 177 8.20 39.53 3.97
N LEU A 178 7.31 38.62 3.54
CA LEU A 178 7.61 37.57 2.57
C LEU A 178 6.81 37.74 1.28
N SER A 179 7.38 37.33 0.15
CA SER A 179 6.59 37.14 -1.07
C SER A 179 5.57 36.02 -0.88
N ALA A 180 4.46 36.05 -1.64
CA ALA A 180 3.45 34.99 -1.58
C ALA A 180 4.06 33.59 -1.83
N GLU A 181 4.99 33.47 -2.77
CA GLU A 181 5.73 32.21 -3.04
C GLU A 181 6.57 31.74 -1.84
N SER A 182 7.30 32.66 -1.19
CA SER A 182 8.10 32.33 0.00
C SER A 182 7.21 31.98 1.20
N PHE A 183 6.06 32.64 1.30
CA PHE A 183 5.09 32.38 2.35
C PHE A 183 4.46 30.98 2.19
N VAL A 184 4.13 30.56 0.96
CA VAL A 184 3.71 29.16 0.69
C VAL A 184 4.77 28.16 1.17
N LYS A 185 6.03 28.34 0.79
CA LYS A 185 7.12 27.45 1.20
C LYS A 185 7.31 27.41 2.72
N LEU A 186 7.02 28.50 3.41
CA LEU A 186 7.01 28.59 4.87
C LEU A 186 5.82 27.85 5.48
N LEU A 187 4.61 28.03 4.95
CA LEU A 187 3.40 27.32 5.39
C LEU A 187 3.56 25.80 5.24
N GLU A 188 4.26 25.31 4.21
CA GLU A 188 4.60 23.89 4.04
C GLU A 188 5.43 23.31 5.20
N GLN A 189 6.14 24.15 5.95
CA GLN A 189 6.93 23.76 7.12
C GLN A 189 6.21 24.02 8.44
N SER A 190 5.05 24.66 8.42
CA SER A 190 4.18 24.84 9.59
C SER A 190 3.45 23.52 9.93
N LEU A 191 2.65 23.54 11.00
CA LEU A 191 1.78 22.43 11.38
C LEU A 191 0.74 22.17 10.28
N PHE A 192 0.46 20.90 10.00
CA PHE A 192 -0.51 20.49 8.98
C PHE A 192 -1.91 20.36 9.60
N ASN A 193 -2.53 21.50 9.92
CA ASN A 193 -3.84 21.59 10.54
C ASN A 193 -4.59 22.87 10.12
N THR A 194 -5.82 23.04 10.60
CA THR A 194 -6.69 24.18 10.24
C THR A 194 -6.04 25.54 10.51
N SER A 195 -5.25 25.68 11.60
CA SER A 195 -4.60 26.96 11.93
C SER A 195 -3.66 27.45 10.84
N THR A 196 -3.01 26.54 10.10
CA THR A 196 -2.19 26.89 8.94
C THR A 196 -3.06 27.08 7.69
N TRP A 197 -4.09 26.25 7.50
CA TRP A 197 -4.91 26.27 6.28
C TRP A 197 -5.77 27.53 6.14
N VAL A 198 -6.15 28.20 7.23
CA VAL A 198 -6.81 29.52 7.14
C VAL A 198 -5.95 30.51 6.34
N PHE A 199 -4.63 30.55 6.60
CA PHE A 199 -3.71 31.40 5.84
C PHE A 199 -3.59 30.98 4.37
N VAL A 200 -3.68 29.67 4.08
CA VAL A 200 -3.69 29.15 2.71
C VAL A 200 -4.95 29.63 1.99
N GLU A 201 -6.13 29.51 2.61
CA GLU A 201 -7.42 29.88 2.02
C GLU A 201 -7.56 31.38 1.76
N GLU A 202 -6.81 32.22 2.46
CA GLU A 202 -6.72 33.67 2.21
C GLU A 202 -5.81 34.05 1.03
N MET A 203 -5.07 33.10 0.45
CA MET A 203 -4.24 33.34 -0.74
C MET A 203 -5.06 33.19 -2.01
N ASP A 204 -4.53 33.68 -3.14
CA ASP A 204 -5.13 33.41 -4.45
C ASP A 204 -4.98 31.94 -4.87
N ASP A 205 -5.79 31.53 -5.85
CA ASP A 205 -5.89 30.14 -6.32
C ASP A 205 -4.55 29.53 -6.74
N LEU A 206 -3.63 30.32 -7.30
CA LEU A 206 -2.32 29.84 -7.73
C LEU A 206 -1.49 29.38 -6.53
N HIS A 207 -1.46 30.18 -5.47
CA HIS A 207 -0.69 29.88 -4.26
C HIS A 207 -1.35 28.80 -3.40
N GLN A 208 -2.69 28.76 -3.36
CA GLN A 208 -3.41 27.64 -2.75
C GLN A 208 -3.04 26.31 -3.41
N GLN A 209 -3.08 26.27 -4.76
CA GLN A 209 -2.69 25.08 -5.50
C GLN A 209 -1.21 24.74 -5.29
N ALA A 210 -0.32 25.74 -5.24
CA ALA A 210 1.10 25.52 -4.97
C ALA A 210 1.31 24.80 -3.63
N TYR A 211 0.69 25.29 -2.54
CA TYR A 211 0.75 24.66 -1.22
C TYR A 211 0.25 23.21 -1.24
N TRP A 212 -0.97 22.98 -1.74
CA TRP A 212 -1.57 21.65 -1.73
C TRP A 212 -0.86 20.67 -2.65
N ASN A 213 -0.15 21.14 -3.68
CA ASN A 213 0.66 20.30 -4.56
C ASN A 213 1.98 19.84 -3.91
N SER A 214 2.60 20.69 -3.09
CA SER A 214 3.94 20.45 -2.54
C SER A 214 3.95 19.87 -1.13
N VAL A 215 2.94 20.21 -0.30
CA VAL A 215 2.92 19.86 1.12
C VAL A 215 3.03 18.35 1.34
N LEU A 216 3.77 17.96 2.39
CA LEU A 216 3.80 16.58 2.86
C LEU A 216 2.65 16.40 3.86
N PRO A 217 1.56 15.69 3.50
CA PRO A 217 0.42 15.54 4.39
C PRO A 217 0.78 14.57 5.53
N VAL A 218 0.93 15.11 6.74
CA VAL A 218 1.20 14.34 7.95
C VAL A 218 -0.01 14.49 8.86
N TRP A 219 -0.78 13.41 9.02
CA TRP A 219 -1.94 13.42 9.91
C TRP A 219 -1.50 13.39 11.38
N GLU A 220 -1.68 14.52 12.08
CA GLU A 220 -1.30 14.69 13.50
C GLU A 220 -2.40 14.27 14.49
N ARG A 221 -3.55 13.75 14.01
CA ARG A 221 -4.65 13.18 14.83
C ARG A 221 -5.28 14.14 15.85
N GLN A 222 -5.25 15.44 15.55
CA GLN A 222 -5.79 16.45 16.46
C GLN A 222 -7.32 16.56 16.37
N ASN A 223 -7.90 16.42 15.17
CA ASN A 223 -9.32 16.67 14.94
C ASN A 223 -9.90 15.83 13.78
N ASP A 224 -10.81 14.89 14.07
CA ASP A 224 -11.32 13.96 13.05
C ASP A 224 -12.07 14.65 11.89
N GLU A 225 -12.65 15.85 12.10
CA GLU A 225 -13.24 16.66 11.04
C GLU A 225 -12.21 17.09 9.98
N GLU A 226 -10.95 17.34 10.37
CA GLU A 226 -9.89 17.77 9.46
C GLU A 226 -9.50 16.67 8.45
N LEU A 227 -9.66 15.39 8.81
CA LEU A 227 -9.37 14.27 7.90
C LEU A 227 -10.16 14.37 6.60
N ASN A 228 -11.44 14.74 6.70
CA ASN A 228 -12.31 14.87 5.54
C ASN A 228 -11.86 16.04 4.66
N ILE A 229 -11.45 17.16 5.26
CA ILE A 229 -10.94 18.35 4.55
C ILE A 229 -9.64 18.00 3.82
N ILE A 230 -8.70 17.33 4.49
CA ILE A 230 -7.42 16.90 3.91
C ILE A 230 -7.65 16.07 2.65
N VAL A 231 -8.54 15.07 2.73
CA VAL A 231 -8.83 14.19 1.60
C VAL A 231 -9.44 14.99 0.45
N ASP A 232 -10.46 15.82 0.73
CA ASP A 232 -11.12 16.62 -0.30
C ASP A 232 -10.13 17.58 -1.00
N LYS A 233 -9.27 18.28 -0.24
CA LYS A 233 -8.26 19.21 -0.79
C LYS A 233 -7.16 18.49 -1.59
N LEU A 234 -6.69 17.34 -1.14
CA LEU A 234 -5.67 16.57 -1.87
C LEU A 234 -6.25 15.94 -3.15
N ILE A 235 -7.50 15.49 -3.14
CA ILE A 235 -8.20 15.05 -4.35
C ILE A 235 -8.34 16.20 -5.34
N SER A 236 -8.70 17.42 -4.88
CA SER A 236 -8.89 18.57 -5.78
C SER A 236 -7.62 18.99 -6.52
N VAL A 237 -6.43 18.68 -5.99
CA VAL A 237 -5.13 18.89 -6.66
C VAL A 237 -4.55 17.62 -7.29
N ASN A 238 -5.37 16.59 -7.49
CA ASN A 238 -4.98 15.31 -8.10
C ASN A 238 -3.83 14.57 -7.39
N ARG A 239 -3.84 14.56 -6.04
CA ARG A 239 -2.92 13.81 -5.17
C ARG A 239 -3.62 12.73 -4.34
N PRO A 240 -4.40 11.81 -4.95
CA PRO A 240 -5.20 10.85 -4.20
C PRO A 240 -4.37 9.80 -3.45
N ARG A 241 -3.14 9.45 -3.88
CA ARG A 241 -2.31 8.48 -3.14
C ARG A 241 -1.71 9.09 -1.88
N ALA A 242 -1.33 10.36 -1.91
CA ALA A 242 -0.90 11.11 -0.72
C ALA A 242 -2.03 11.18 0.31
N ALA A 243 -3.27 11.46 -0.13
CA ALA A 243 -4.45 11.45 0.72
C ALA A 243 -4.65 10.06 1.35
N PHE A 244 -4.61 9.00 0.54
CA PHE A 244 -4.73 7.62 1.01
C PHE A 244 -3.66 7.24 2.04
N HIS A 245 -2.41 7.60 1.79
CA HIS A 245 -1.32 7.35 2.72
C HIS A 245 -1.55 8.06 4.06
N CYS A 246 -1.96 9.34 4.01
CA CYS A 246 -2.24 10.18 5.17
C CYS A 246 -3.30 9.56 6.09
N VAL A 247 -4.37 9.00 5.50
CA VAL A 247 -5.54 8.50 6.24
C VAL A 247 -5.57 6.98 6.45
N SER A 248 -4.55 6.25 5.96
CA SER A 248 -4.54 4.77 5.89
C SER A 248 -4.73 4.04 7.23
N LEU A 249 -4.40 4.69 8.34
CA LEU A 249 -4.56 4.14 9.69
C LEU A 249 -5.92 4.47 10.32
N ASP A 250 -6.68 5.38 9.72
CA ASP A 250 -7.80 6.11 10.34
C ASP A 250 -9.05 6.15 9.43
N PHE A 251 -9.20 5.21 8.48
CA PHE A 251 -10.33 5.19 7.53
C PHE A 251 -11.72 5.26 8.18
N GLU A 252 -11.88 4.67 9.37
CA GLU A 252 -13.13 4.64 10.14
C GLU A 252 -13.61 6.04 10.57
N LYS A 253 -12.71 7.02 10.57
CA LYS A 253 -13.00 8.43 10.91
C LYS A 253 -13.43 9.26 9.69
N LEU A 254 -13.28 8.72 8.48
CA LEU A 254 -13.75 9.39 7.28
C LEU A 254 -15.24 9.17 7.09
N ARG A 255 -15.92 10.19 6.54
CA ARG A 255 -17.26 9.99 6.00
C ARG A 255 -17.18 8.96 4.88
N PRO A 256 -18.06 7.94 4.82
CA PRO A 256 -18.01 6.92 3.78
C PRO A 256 -17.96 7.48 2.36
N VAL A 257 -18.69 8.56 2.09
CA VAL A 257 -18.71 9.27 0.80
C VAL A 257 -17.34 9.83 0.43
N VAL A 258 -16.57 10.34 1.39
CA VAL A 258 -15.22 10.86 1.16
C VAL A 258 -14.24 9.72 0.87
N LEU A 259 -14.33 8.62 1.61
CA LEU A 259 -13.52 7.43 1.35
C LEU A 259 -13.82 6.82 -0.03
N PHE A 260 -15.08 6.76 -0.43
CA PHE A 260 -15.48 6.28 -1.76
C PHE A 260 -14.89 7.16 -2.86
N LYS A 261 -15.04 8.50 -2.75
CA LYS A 261 -14.44 9.46 -3.69
C LYS A 261 -12.91 9.32 -3.77
N LEU A 262 -12.25 9.10 -2.63
CA LEU A 262 -10.81 8.87 -2.59
C LEU A 262 -10.42 7.62 -3.37
N MET A 263 -11.12 6.51 -3.15
CA MET A 263 -10.87 5.26 -3.87
C MET A 263 -11.15 5.41 -5.37
N GLU A 264 -12.19 6.15 -5.77
CA GLU A 264 -12.44 6.48 -7.18
C GLU A 264 -11.34 7.35 -7.79
N ALA A 265 -10.85 8.35 -7.05
CA ALA A 265 -9.79 9.23 -7.52
C ALA A 265 -8.47 8.48 -7.73
N ILE A 266 -8.11 7.57 -6.83
CA ILE A 266 -6.95 6.69 -7.00
C ILE A 266 -7.09 5.83 -8.27
N ALA A 267 -8.29 5.29 -8.54
CA ALA A 267 -8.55 4.44 -9.71
C ALA A 267 -8.44 5.17 -11.05
N LYS A 268 -8.54 6.51 -11.06
CA LYS A 268 -8.44 7.36 -12.26
C LYS A 268 -7.02 7.84 -12.60
N GLU A 269 -6.02 7.40 -11.81
CA GLU A 269 -4.61 7.84 -11.85
C GLU A 269 -4.40 9.31 -11.47
N GLY A 270 -3.46 9.57 -10.57
CA GLY A 270 -3.09 10.92 -10.10
C GLY A 270 -1.80 11.45 -10.72
N HIS A 271 -1.46 12.73 -10.50
CA HIS A 271 -0.22 13.35 -11.00
C HIS A 271 1.04 12.98 -10.19
N GLU A 272 0.91 12.08 -9.22
CA GLU A 272 1.97 11.72 -8.30
C GLU A 272 3.02 10.80 -8.96
N GLN A 273 4.27 10.85 -8.51
CA GLN A 273 5.35 10.03 -9.08
C GLN A 273 5.13 8.53 -8.83
N GLU A 274 5.53 7.67 -9.78
CA GLU A 274 5.23 6.23 -9.83
C GLU A 274 5.68 5.41 -8.59
N LYS A 275 6.58 5.95 -7.76
CA LYS A 275 7.11 5.28 -6.55
C LYS A 275 6.75 5.96 -5.24
N HIS A 276 6.11 7.12 -5.29
CA HIS A 276 5.67 7.83 -4.09
C HIS A 276 4.30 7.31 -3.64
N TYR A 277 4.08 7.26 -2.33
CA TYR A 277 2.81 6.83 -1.72
C TYR A 277 2.31 5.48 -2.28
N GLN A 278 3.17 4.45 -2.27
CA GLN A 278 2.82 3.12 -2.73
C GLN A 278 1.64 2.55 -1.92
N LEU A 279 0.60 2.15 -2.64
CA LEU A 279 -0.59 1.55 -2.05
C LEU A 279 -0.27 0.13 -1.60
N ARG A 280 -0.57 -0.19 -0.34
CA ARG A 280 -0.45 -1.55 0.18
C ARG A 280 -1.79 -2.25 0.08
N GLU A 281 -1.79 -3.48 -0.42
CA GLU A 281 -3.00 -4.30 -0.60
C GLU A 281 -3.85 -4.37 0.68
N TYR A 282 -3.21 -4.53 1.84
CA TYR A 282 -3.87 -4.56 3.15
C TYR A 282 -4.73 -3.31 3.44
N TYR A 283 -4.24 -2.11 3.12
CA TYR A 283 -4.99 -0.88 3.37
C TYR A 283 -6.11 -0.69 2.36
N ILE A 284 -5.97 -1.21 1.13
CA ILE A 284 -7.06 -1.19 0.15
C ILE A 284 -8.19 -2.09 0.65
N GLU A 285 -7.89 -3.31 1.09
CA GLU A 285 -8.89 -4.22 1.67
C GLU A 285 -9.59 -3.58 2.87
N LYS A 286 -8.84 -2.98 3.81
CA LYS A 286 -9.41 -2.27 4.96
C LYS A 286 -10.33 -1.11 4.54
N ALA A 287 -9.99 -0.35 3.51
CA ALA A 287 -10.86 0.71 2.99
C ALA A 287 -12.20 0.14 2.48
N PHE A 288 -12.16 -0.99 1.76
CA PHE A 288 -13.36 -1.67 1.29
C PHE A 288 -14.21 -2.25 2.44
N GLU A 289 -13.60 -2.76 3.52
CA GLU A 289 -14.32 -3.21 4.72
C GLU A 289 -15.12 -2.07 5.38
N VAL A 290 -14.53 -0.87 5.47
CA VAL A 290 -15.22 0.32 5.99
C VAL A 290 -16.37 0.73 5.07
N LEU A 291 -16.17 0.71 3.75
CA LEU A 291 -17.22 1.03 2.78
C LEU A 291 -18.39 0.04 2.85
N ASP A 292 -18.13 -1.26 3.00
CA ASP A 292 -19.20 -2.26 3.13
C ASP A 292 -20.03 -2.05 4.39
N THR A 293 -19.37 -1.75 5.51
CA THR A 293 -20.04 -1.54 6.81
C THR A 293 -20.96 -0.31 6.76
N SER A 294 -20.68 0.66 5.90
CA SER A 294 -21.47 1.88 5.80
C SER A 294 -22.87 1.69 5.19
N ALA A 295 -23.09 0.61 4.42
CA ALA A 295 -24.30 0.36 3.63
C ALA A 295 -24.84 1.58 2.84
N THR A 296 -23.98 2.54 2.52
CA THR A 296 -24.36 3.84 1.94
C THR A 296 -24.47 3.80 0.41
N PHE A 297 -23.78 2.85 -0.23
CA PHE A 297 -23.63 2.80 -1.68
C PHE A 297 -24.45 1.69 -2.31
N SER A 298 -24.89 1.90 -3.55
CA SER A 298 -25.56 0.85 -4.33
C SER A 298 -24.59 -0.27 -4.72
N VAL A 299 -25.15 -1.44 -5.07
CA VAL A 299 -24.36 -2.58 -5.56
C VAL A 299 -23.55 -2.19 -6.80
N GLU A 300 -24.14 -1.38 -7.69
CA GLU A 300 -23.50 -0.90 -8.93
C GLU A 300 -22.31 0.02 -8.63
N GLN A 301 -22.46 0.93 -7.65
CA GLN A 301 -21.37 1.83 -7.24
C GLN A 301 -20.20 1.03 -6.67
N MET A 302 -20.48 0.09 -5.76
CA MET A 302 -19.45 -0.77 -5.17
C MET A 302 -18.85 -1.73 -6.20
N ALA A 303 -19.64 -2.28 -7.13
CA ALA A 303 -19.16 -3.15 -8.20
C ALA A 303 -18.21 -2.43 -9.15
N SER A 304 -18.51 -1.17 -9.50
CA SER A 304 -17.61 -0.33 -10.30
C SER A 304 -16.27 -0.14 -9.62
N LEU A 305 -16.28 0.12 -8.31
CA LEU A 305 -15.07 0.29 -7.52
C LEU A 305 -14.30 -1.03 -7.38
N GLU A 306 -14.97 -2.14 -7.05
CA GLU A 306 -14.35 -3.47 -7.00
C GLU A 306 -13.72 -3.86 -8.36
N PHE A 307 -14.38 -3.54 -9.47
CA PHE A 307 -13.86 -3.75 -10.82
C PHE A 307 -12.59 -2.93 -11.10
N ALA A 308 -12.47 -1.73 -10.54
CA ALA A 308 -11.26 -0.91 -10.63
C ALA A 308 -10.09 -1.49 -9.81
N TYR A 309 -10.38 -2.15 -8.69
CA TYR A 309 -9.39 -2.72 -7.77
C TYR A 309 -9.21 -4.24 -7.89
N LEU A 310 -9.70 -4.86 -8.98
CA LEU A 310 -9.61 -6.30 -9.20
C LEU A 310 -8.22 -6.86 -8.95
N GLY A 311 -7.16 -6.21 -9.44
CA GLY A 311 -5.79 -6.69 -9.27
C GLY A 311 -5.38 -6.92 -7.82
N VAL A 312 -5.98 -6.20 -6.88
CA VAL A 312 -5.74 -6.33 -5.43
C VAL A 312 -6.75 -7.28 -4.80
N LEU A 313 -8.04 -7.07 -5.06
CA LEU A 313 -9.14 -7.82 -4.43
C LEU A 313 -9.21 -9.28 -4.90
N SER A 314 -8.73 -9.58 -6.11
CA SER A 314 -8.82 -10.91 -6.72
C SER A 314 -7.53 -11.73 -6.61
N SER A 315 -6.59 -11.34 -5.74
CA SER A 315 -5.29 -12.02 -5.62
C SER A 315 -5.45 -13.50 -5.25
N TYR A 316 -5.25 -14.37 -6.25
CA TYR A 316 -5.37 -15.83 -6.17
C TYR A 316 -4.50 -16.45 -5.05
N ARG A 317 -3.46 -15.75 -4.59
CA ARG A 317 -2.56 -16.22 -3.53
C ARG A 317 -3.21 -16.26 -2.14
N ARG A 318 -4.36 -15.62 -1.94
CA ARG A 318 -5.07 -15.59 -0.65
C ARG A 318 -6.38 -16.35 -0.70
N LYS A 319 -6.32 -17.65 -1.04
CA LYS A 319 -7.32 -18.63 -0.57
C LYS A 319 -7.17 -18.85 0.96
N THR A 320 -7.18 -17.77 1.73
CA THR A 320 -7.34 -17.80 3.19
C THR A 320 -8.78 -17.42 3.48
N ALA A 321 -9.39 -18.03 4.50
CA ALA A 321 -10.81 -17.89 4.85
C ALA A 321 -11.32 -16.45 5.10
N ASN A 322 -10.43 -15.44 5.11
CA ASN A 322 -10.72 -14.05 5.45
C ASN A 322 -10.53 -13.05 4.27
N ASN A 323 -10.44 -13.50 3.02
CA ASN A 323 -10.44 -12.54 1.90
C ASN A 323 -11.86 -12.05 1.60
N ARG A 324 -12.10 -10.74 1.67
CA ARG A 324 -13.37 -10.08 1.32
C ARG A 324 -13.85 -10.42 -0.10
N GLY A 325 -12.92 -10.55 -1.04
CA GLY A 325 -13.22 -10.80 -2.45
C GLY A 325 -13.97 -9.62 -3.11
N ILE A 326 -14.86 -9.95 -4.04
CA ILE A 326 -15.58 -9.01 -4.91
C ILE A 326 -17.12 -9.21 -4.90
N PRO A 327 -17.76 -9.17 -3.71
CA PRO A 327 -19.15 -9.59 -3.55
C PRO A 327 -20.16 -8.70 -4.29
N ASN A 328 -19.88 -7.40 -4.45
CA ASN A 328 -20.81 -6.50 -5.15
C ASN A 328 -20.69 -6.67 -6.66
N LEU A 329 -19.47 -6.89 -7.17
CA LEU A 329 -19.22 -7.18 -8.57
C LEU A 329 -19.80 -8.54 -8.99
N GLU A 330 -19.72 -9.57 -8.15
CA GLU A 330 -20.39 -10.84 -8.40
C GLU A 330 -21.92 -10.69 -8.44
N LYS A 331 -22.51 -9.94 -7.49
CA LYS A 331 -23.94 -9.60 -7.53
C LYS A 331 -24.30 -8.81 -8.78
N TYR A 332 -23.47 -7.87 -9.19
CA TYR A 332 -23.71 -7.08 -10.39
C TYR A 332 -23.70 -7.98 -11.64
N VAL A 333 -22.74 -8.89 -11.77
CA VAL A 333 -22.68 -9.86 -12.88
C VAL A 333 -23.88 -10.82 -12.88
N ASP A 334 -24.35 -11.24 -11.72
CA ASP A 334 -25.54 -12.08 -11.57
C ASP A 334 -26.79 -11.38 -12.16
N HIS A 335 -26.97 -10.08 -11.86
CA HIS A 335 -28.10 -9.31 -12.38
C HIS A 335 -27.91 -8.82 -13.84
N ASN A 336 -26.67 -8.77 -14.34
CA ASN A 336 -26.31 -8.19 -15.64
C ASN A 336 -25.47 -9.17 -16.50
N PRO A 337 -26.08 -10.26 -17.04
CA PRO A 337 -25.39 -11.26 -17.86
C PRO A 337 -24.63 -10.66 -19.07
N GLU A 338 -25.11 -9.55 -19.62
CA GLU A 338 -24.46 -8.84 -20.72
C GLU A 338 -23.07 -8.32 -20.36
N PHE A 339 -22.80 -8.03 -19.07
CA PHE A 339 -21.48 -7.60 -18.62
C PHE A 339 -20.46 -8.75 -18.72
N PHE A 340 -20.86 -9.97 -18.37
CA PHE A 340 -20.03 -11.18 -18.58
C PHE A 340 -19.75 -11.41 -20.07
N ALA A 341 -20.77 -11.36 -20.92
CA ALA A 341 -20.61 -11.54 -22.36
C ALA A 341 -19.69 -10.46 -22.98
N ARG A 342 -19.80 -9.21 -22.48
CA ARG A 342 -18.91 -8.11 -22.87
C ARG A 342 -17.46 -8.36 -22.47
N ALA A 343 -17.22 -8.90 -21.28
CA ALA A 343 -15.88 -9.27 -20.83
C ALA A 343 -15.26 -10.37 -21.71
N VAL A 344 -16.05 -11.37 -22.12
CA VAL A 344 -15.62 -12.36 -23.14
C VAL A 344 -15.23 -11.63 -24.44
N ALA A 345 -16.01 -10.64 -24.85
CA ALA A 345 -15.72 -9.88 -26.06
C ALA A 345 -14.44 -9.01 -25.98
N TRP A 346 -14.06 -8.57 -24.78
CA TRP A 346 -12.81 -7.85 -24.57
C TRP A 346 -11.56 -8.73 -24.70
N ILE A 347 -11.67 -10.02 -24.39
CA ILE A 347 -10.53 -10.96 -24.37
C ILE A 347 -10.34 -11.62 -25.73
N TYR A 348 -11.42 -12.03 -26.36
CA TYR A 348 -11.38 -12.86 -27.56
C TYR A 348 -11.75 -12.09 -28.81
N LYS A 349 -11.13 -12.42 -29.94
CA LYS A 349 -11.50 -11.89 -31.26
C LYS A 349 -12.74 -12.60 -31.79
N ARG A 350 -13.54 -11.90 -32.61
CA ARG A 350 -14.63 -12.51 -33.39
C ARG A 350 -14.10 -13.62 -34.29
N LYS A 351 -14.91 -14.66 -34.52
CA LYS A 351 -14.59 -15.77 -35.44
C LYS A 351 -15.40 -15.72 -36.75
N ASP A 352 -16.45 -14.92 -36.81
CA ASP A 352 -17.41 -14.86 -37.91
C ASP A 352 -17.00 -13.94 -39.07
N GLY A 353 -15.85 -13.27 -38.98
CA GLY A 353 -15.41 -12.29 -39.98
C GLY A 353 -16.23 -10.99 -40.00
N GLY A 354 -17.18 -10.84 -39.07
CA GLY A 354 -17.93 -9.60 -38.87
C GLY A 354 -17.11 -8.55 -38.14
N ASN A 355 -17.71 -7.38 -37.92
CA ASN A 355 -17.09 -6.34 -37.12
C ASN A 355 -17.81 -6.16 -35.77
N ASP A 356 -17.04 -5.83 -34.75
CA ASP A 356 -17.61 -5.48 -33.45
C ASP A 356 -18.41 -4.17 -33.49
N PRO A 357 -19.42 -4.01 -32.62
CA PRO A 357 -20.06 -2.72 -32.37
C PRO A 357 -19.05 -1.62 -32.02
N GLU A 358 -19.40 -0.36 -32.28
CA GLU A 358 -18.49 0.77 -32.12
C GLU A 358 -17.99 0.90 -30.68
N GLU A 359 -18.83 0.59 -29.69
CA GLU A 359 -18.50 0.63 -28.26
C GLU A 359 -17.43 -0.41 -27.88
N LEU A 360 -17.26 -1.45 -28.70
CA LEU A 360 -16.25 -2.49 -28.51
C LEU A 360 -15.02 -2.27 -29.38
N ARG A 361 -15.06 -1.40 -30.39
CA ARG A 361 -13.90 -1.06 -31.21
C ARG A 361 -13.02 -0.06 -30.46
N LEU A 362 -11.82 -0.48 -30.05
CA LEU A 362 -10.78 0.42 -29.60
C LEU A 362 -9.74 0.59 -30.70
N THR A 363 -9.40 1.83 -31.02
CA THR A 363 -8.42 2.17 -32.07
C THR A 363 -6.99 2.15 -31.54
N ASN A 364 -6.78 2.29 -30.22
CA ASN A 364 -5.47 2.32 -29.59
C ASN A 364 -5.04 0.91 -29.09
N PRO A 365 -3.87 0.38 -29.51
CA PRO A 365 -3.35 -0.91 -29.06
C PRO A 365 -3.16 -1.05 -27.54
N THR A 366 -2.67 -0.01 -26.86
CA THR A 366 -2.44 -0.03 -25.40
C THR A 366 -3.76 -0.10 -24.64
N HIS A 367 -4.77 0.67 -25.06
CA HIS A 367 -6.11 0.57 -24.46
C HIS A 367 -6.76 -0.78 -24.73
N THR A 368 -6.49 -1.38 -25.88
CA THR A 368 -6.96 -2.74 -26.22
C THR A 368 -6.35 -3.78 -25.29
N GLN A 369 -5.04 -3.73 -25.05
CA GLN A 369 -4.35 -4.64 -24.13
C GLN A 369 -4.84 -4.49 -22.69
N ASN A 370 -4.93 -3.24 -22.19
CA ASN A 370 -5.42 -2.97 -20.83
C ASN A 370 -6.87 -3.47 -20.64
N ARG A 371 -7.73 -3.28 -21.63
CA ARG A 371 -9.12 -3.77 -21.58
C ARG A 371 -9.19 -5.30 -21.60
N ALA A 372 -8.39 -5.96 -22.43
CA ALA A 372 -8.30 -7.42 -22.46
C ALA A 372 -7.82 -7.98 -21.13
N GLU A 373 -6.79 -7.37 -20.52
CA GLU A 373 -6.28 -7.77 -19.20
C GLU A 373 -7.35 -7.61 -18.10
N ARG A 374 -8.08 -6.49 -18.10
CA ARG A 374 -9.20 -6.28 -17.15
C ARG A 374 -10.33 -7.28 -17.35
N GLY A 375 -10.69 -7.58 -18.59
CA GLY A 375 -11.68 -8.61 -18.91
C GLY A 375 -11.24 -9.98 -18.42
N TYR A 376 -9.99 -10.36 -18.68
CA TYR A 376 -9.42 -11.62 -18.22
C TYR A 376 -9.43 -11.72 -16.69
N LYS A 377 -8.95 -10.68 -15.99
CA LYS A 377 -8.99 -10.61 -14.52
C LYS A 377 -10.41 -10.77 -14.01
N LEU A 378 -11.39 -10.08 -14.58
CA LEU A 378 -12.80 -10.23 -14.20
C LEU A 378 -13.25 -11.68 -14.31
N LEU A 379 -13.12 -12.30 -15.49
CA LEU A 379 -13.62 -13.67 -15.69
C LEU A 379 -12.96 -14.70 -14.78
N GLU A 380 -11.67 -14.57 -14.51
CA GLU A 380 -10.93 -15.49 -13.63
C GLU A 380 -11.18 -15.22 -12.13
N SER A 381 -11.76 -14.07 -11.77
CA SER A 381 -12.09 -13.70 -10.38
C SER A 381 -13.50 -14.09 -9.95
N LEU A 382 -14.38 -14.41 -10.90
CA LEU A 382 -15.77 -14.76 -10.61
C LEU A 382 -15.86 -16.22 -10.12
N HIS A 383 -16.51 -16.42 -8.98
CA HIS A 383 -16.70 -17.74 -8.38
C HIS A 383 -18.15 -18.00 -8.00
N SER A 384 -18.95 -16.97 -7.72
CA SER A 384 -20.37 -17.13 -7.47
C SER A 384 -21.12 -17.52 -8.74
N ILE A 385 -21.92 -18.58 -8.64
CA ILE A 385 -22.81 -19.03 -9.72
C ILE A 385 -24.04 -18.08 -9.80
N PRO A 386 -24.34 -17.53 -10.99
CA PRO A 386 -25.53 -16.72 -11.23
C PRO A 386 -26.85 -17.50 -11.11
N GLY A 387 -27.97 -16.79 -11.21
CA GLY A 387 -29.31 -17.37 -11.17
C GLY A 387 -29.80 -17.66 -9.76
N ARG A 388 -29.52 -16.75 -8.81
CA ARG A 388 -29.96 -16.91 -7.42
C ARG A 388 -31.37 -16.37 -7.20
N ASN A 389 -32.16 -17.10 -6.42
CA ASN A 389 -33.47 -16.65 -5.99
C ASN A 389 -33.38 -15.66 -4.81
N ARG A 390 -34.51 -15.15 -4.32
CA ARG A 390 -34.57 -14.20 -3.19
C ARG A 390 -34.00 -14.74 -1.87
N ARG A 391 -33.86 -16.06 -1.73
CA ARG A 391 -33.24 -16.71 -0.56
C ARG A 391 -31.72 -16.86 -0.70
N GLY A 392 -31.18 -16.54 -1.88
CA GLY A 392 -29.78 -16.70 -2.21
C GLY A 392 -29.41 -18.08 -2.76
N ASP A 393 -30.38 -18.99 -2.91
CA ASP A 393 -30.15 -20.32 -3.47
C ASP A 393 -30.10 -20.27 -4.99
N ILE A 394 -29.28 -21.12 -5.62
CA ILE A 394 -29.23 -21.25 -7.08
C ILE A 394 -30.54 -21.89 -7.55
N ASP A 395 -31.21 -21.25 -8.49
CA ASP A 395 -32.44 -21.74 -9.13
C ASP A 395 -32.14 -22.12 -10.59
N SER A 396 -32.61 -23.30 -11.02
CA SER A 396 -32.26 -23.82 -12.34
C SER A 396 -32.86 -23.00 -13.48
N ASN A 397 -34.07 -22.46 -13.31
CA ASN A 397 -34.71 -21.64 -14.35
C ASN A 397 -34.03 -20.27 -14.47
N LEU A 398 -33.70 -19.64 -13.34
CA LEU A 398 -32.96 -18.37 -13.34
C LEU A 398 -31.56 -18.55 -13.93
N LEU A 399 -30.84 -19.61 -13.52
CA LEU A 399 -29.52 -19.91 -14.07
C LEU A 399 -29.59 -20.22 -15.58
N LEU A 400 -30.58 -21.00 -16.02
CA LEU A 400 -30.79 -21.29 -17.44
C LEU A 400 -31.03 -20.01 -18.24
N GLY A 401 -31.88 -19.11 -17.73
CA GLY A 401 -32.16 -17.82 -18.36
C GLY A 401 -30.91 -16.95 -18.46
N TRP A 402 -30.12 -16.89 -17.40
CA TRP A 402 -28.85 -16.16 -17.36
C TRP A 402 -27.85 -16.73 -18.39
N VAL A 403 -27.62 -18.04 -18.38
CA VAL A 403 -26.71 -18.72 -19.31
C VAL A 403 -27.18 -18.52 -20.76
N SER A 404 -28.47 -18.69 -21.03
CA SER A 404 -29.04 -18.50 -22.37
C SER A 404 -28.84 -17.07 -22.89
N THR A 405 -28.96 -16.08 -22.02
CA THR A 405 -28.71 -14.67 -22.35
C THR A 405 -27.26 -14.43 -22.73
N VAL A 406 -26.31 -14.93 -21.93
CA VAL A 406 -24.87 -14.84 -22.24
C VAL A 406 -24.55 -15.51 -23.56
N ARG A 407 -25.09 -16.71 -23.81
CA ARG A 407 -24.87 -17.47 -25.05
C ARG A 407 -25.40 -16.71 -26.26
N LYS A 408 -26.60 -16.14 -26.16
CA LYS A 408 -27.21 -15.32 -27.21
C LYS A 408 -26.31 -14.12 -27.56
N ILE A 409 -25.89 -13.34 -26.56
CA ILE A 409 -25.04 -12.16 -26.79
C ILE A 409 -23.67 -12.57 -27.35
N CYS A 410 -23.07 -13.64 -26.84
CA CYS A 410 -21.80 -14.15 -27.39
C CYS A 410 -21.96 -14.59 -28.84
N ALA A 411 -23.10 -15.16 -29.24
CA ALA A 411 -23.37 -15.52 -30.63
C ALA A 411 -23.52 -14.29 -31.53
N GLU A 412 -24.27 -13.27 -31.11
CA GLU A 412 -24.41 -11.99 -31.81
C GLU A 412 -23.05 -11.29 -31.98
N LEU A 413 -22.17 -11.44 -30.99
CA LEU A 413 -20.79 -10.93 -31.01
C LEU A 413 -19.78 -11.88 -31.67
N GLY A 414 -20.21 -12.94 -32.37
CA GLY A 414 -19.29 -13.81 -33.14
C GLY A 414 -18.34 -14.65 -32.28
N ARG A 415 -18.73 -14.96 -31.03
CA ARG A 415 -17.90 -15.55 -29.96
C ARG A 415 -18.56 -16.76 -29.29
N SER A 416 -19.50 -17.45 -29.93
CA SER A 416 -20.26 -18.57 -29.34
C SER A 416 -19.38 -19.62 -28.64
N ASN A 417 -18.33 -20.12 -29.32
CA ASN A 417 -17.49 -21.19 -28.76
C ASN A 417 -16.70 -20.76 -27.53
N VAL A 418 -16.15 -19.53 -27.54
CA VAL A 418 -15.35 -19.00 -26.41
C VAL A 418 -16.26 -18.49 -25.29
N GLY A 419 -17.49 -18.06 -25.62
CA GLY A 419 -18.55 -17.78 -24.66
C GLY A 419 -18.94 -19.02 -23.87
N ASP A 420 -19.25 -20.12 -24.56
CA ASP A 420 -19.54 -21.42 -23.92
C ASP A 420 -18.34 -21.93 -23.09
N LEU A 421 -17.10 -21.77 -23.57
CA LEU A 421 -15.90 -22.13 -22.80
C LEU A 421 -15.79 -21.30 -21.50
N SER A 422 -16.04 -19.99 -21.59
CA SER A 422 -15.96 -19.08 -20.43
C SER A 422 -17.09 -19.35 -19.43
N LEU A 423 -18.29 -19.64 -19.91
CA LEU A 423 -19.42 -20.10 -19.08
C LEU A 423 -19.07 -21.38 -18.33
N GLY A 424 -18.46 -22.35 -19.03
CA GLY A 424 -18.02 -23.60 -18.40
C GLY A 424 -17.02 -23.36 -17.27
N LYS A 425 -16.04 -22.47 -17.46
CA LYS A 425 -15.08 -22.12 -16.40
C LYS A 425 -15.77 -21.55 -15.16
N LEU A 426 -16.75 -20.67 -15.34
CA LEU A 426 -17.53 -20.13 -14.22
C LEU A 426 -18.31 -21.24 -13.50
N LEU A 427 -19.01 -22.10 -14.25
CA LEU A 427 -19.79 -23.21 -13.70
C LEU A 427 -18.95 -24.27 -12.98
N ALA A 428 -17.64 -24.35 -13.24
CA ALA A 428 -16.72 -25.20 -12.47
C ALA A 428 -16.67 -24.82 -10.98
N SER A 429 -17.02 -23.57 -10.64
CA SER A 429 -17.08 -23.07 -9.25
C SER A 429 -18.38 -23.47 -8.52
N ALA A 430 -19.25 -24.28 -9.15
CA ALA A 430 -20.49 -24.72 -8.53
C ALA A 430 -20.24 -25.45 -7.19
N PRO A 431 -21.11 -25.26 -6.19
CA PRO A 431 -21.03 -26.03 -4.95
C PRO A 431 -21.43 -27.49 -5.19
N LYS A 432 -21.18 -28.35 -4.20
CA LYS A 432 -21.79 -29.69 -4.16
C LYS A 432 -23.29 -29.57 -3.92
N GLY A 433 -24.04 -30.52 -4.47
CA GLY A 433 -25.47 -30.66 -4.21
C GLY A 433 -25.75 -31.11 -2.79
N THR A 434 -27.03 -31.07 -2.43
CA THR A 434 -27.50 -31.53 -1.11
C THR A 434 -27.29 -33.03 -0.92
N ASP A 435 -27.22 -33.78 -2.02
CA ASP A 435 -26.85 -35.19 -2.10
C ASP A 435 -25.35 -35.48 -1.96
N GLY A 436 -24.52 -34.45 -1.77
CA GLY A 436 -23.06 -34.57 -1.66
C GLY A 436 -22.34 -34.82 -2.99
N VAL A 437 -23.06 -34.81 -4.11
CA VAL A 437 -22.53 -35.00 -5.47
C VAL A 437 -22.29 -33.64 -6.13
N TRP A 438 -21.22 -33.52 -6.91
CA TRP A 438 -20.91 -32.29 -7.66
C TRP A 438 -21.26 -32.46 -9.15
N PRO A 439 -21.74 -31.40 -9.86
CA PRO A 439 -22.13 -30.08 -9.33
C PRO A 439 -23.47 -30.13 -8.60
N CYS A 440 -23.97 -29.04 -8.01
CA CYS A 440 -25.31 -29.00 -7.43
C CYS A 440 -26.42 -29.23 -8.46
N GLU A 441 -27.58 -29.67 -7.98
CA GLU A 441 -28.73 -30.11 -8.76
C GLU A 441 -29.18 -29.07 -9.82
N PRO A 442 -29.31 -27.76 -9.49
CA PRO A 442 -29.68 -26.75 -10.49
C PRO A 442 -28.69 -26.62 -11.65
N VAL A 443 -27.39 -26.77 -11.37
CA VAL A 443 -26.35 -26.71 -12.40
C VAL A 443 -26.41 -27.95 -13.29
N ARG A 444 -26.70 -29.13 -12.72
CA ARG A 444 -26.88 -30.37 -13.52
C ARG A 444 -28.05 -30.22 -14.49
N GLU A 445 -29.18 -29.70 -14.03
CA GLU A 445 -30.37 -29.47 -14.88
C GLU A 445 -30.04 -28.57 -16.07
N VAL A 446 -29.34 -27.45 -15.83
CA VAL A 446 -28.93 -26.53 -16.90
C VAL A 446 -27.97 -27.20 -17.88
N LEU A 447 -27.02 -27.99 -17.40
CA LEU A 447 -26.07 -28.73 -18.26
C LEU A 447 -26.76 -29.80 -19.10
N GLU A 448 -27.73 -30.54 -18.54
CA GLU A 448 -28.53 -31.52 -19.28
C GLU A 448 -29.45 -30.89 -20.31
N GLN A 449 -29.94 -29.67 -20.08
CA GLN A 449 -30.78 -28.98 -21.06
C GLN A 449 -29.95 -28.39 -22.20
N ILE A 450 -28.75 -27.87 -21.90
CA ILE A 450 -27.92 -27.19 -22.90
C ILE A 450 -27.06 -28.17 -23.71
N GLN A 451 -26.53 -29.22 -23.06
CA GLN A 451 -25.66 -30.26 -23.64
C GLN A 451 -24.53 -29.72 -24.53
N SER A 452 -23.94 -28.57 -24.17
CA SER A 452 -22.85 -27.97 -24.94
C SER A 452 -21.50 -28.61 -24.57
N GLU A 453 -20.87 -29.26 -25.54
CA GLU A 453 -19.49 -29.77 -25.40
C GLU A 453 -18.49 -28.66 -25.04
N LYS A 454 -18.71 -27.43 -25.53
CA LYS A 454 -17.83 -26.29 -25.23
C LYS A 454 -17.95 -25.84 -23.77
N ILE A 455 -19.15 -25.90 -23.19
CA ILE A 455 -19.35 -25.67 -21.76
C ILE A 455 -18.67 -26.77 -20.95
N SER A 456 -18.82 -28.05 -21.35
CA SER A 456 -18.10 -29.17 -20.71
C SER A 456 -16.57 -28.98 -20.73
N GLN A 457 -16.00 -28.57 -21.87
CA GLN A 457 -14.57 -28.25 -22.00
C GLN A 457 -14.15 -27.10 -21.07
N GLY A 458 -15.00 -26.09 -20.92
CA GLY A 458 -14.77 -24.99 -19.99
C GLY A 458 -14.76 -25.45 -18.54
N ILE A 459 -15.72 -26.30 -18.17
CA ILE A 459 -15.85 -26.88 -16.83
C ILE A 459 -14.60 -27.68 -16.47
N THR A 460 -14.20 -28.60 -17.35
CA THR A 460 -13.02 -29.45 -17.13
C THR A 460 -11.76 -28.60 -16.97
N THR A 461 -11.58 -27.57 -17.80
CA THR A 461 -10.50 -26.59 -17.67
C THR A 461 -10.53 -25.87 -16.31
N GLY A 462 -11.70 -25.39 -15.89
CA GLY A 462 -11.88 -24.71 -14.59
C GLY A 462 -11.55 -25.62 -13.41
N LEU A 463 -11.99 -26.88 -13.45
CA LEU A 463 -11.70 -27.89 -12.43
C LEU A 463 -10.19 -28.17 -12.32
N PHE A 464 -9.48 -28.36 -13.44
CA PHE A 464 -8.02 -28.52 -13.40
C PHE A 464 -7.32 -27.29 -12.83
N ASN A 465 -7.72 -26.08 -13.22
CA ASN A 465 -7.13 -24.84 -12.72
C ASN A 465 -7.42 -24.61 -11.22
N SER A 466 -8.54 -25.10 -10.71
CA SER A 466 -8.92 -24.96 -9.29
C SER A 466 -7.96 -25.70 -8.34
N ARG A 467 -7.30 -26.76 -8.82
CA ARG A 467 -6.34 -27.59 -8.06
C ARG A 467 -5.09 -26.80 -7.67
N GLY A 468 -4.70 -25.81 -8.47
CA GLY A 468 -3.56 -24.94 -8.22
C GLY A 468 -2.24 -25.70 -8.03
N VAL A 469 -1.26 -25.01 -7.42
CA VAL A 469 0.02 -25.61 -7.04
C VAL A 469 -0.19 -26.49 -5.81
N HIS A 470 -0.03 -27.80 -5.97
CA HIS A 470 -0.11 -28.77 -4.88
C HIS A 470 1.24 -29.45 -4.67
N ARG A 471 1.52 -29.85 -3.42
CA ARG A 471 2.67 -30.71 -3.11
C ARG A 471 2.35 -32.11 -3.61
N ARG A 472 3.19 -32.60 -4.52
CA ARG A 472 3.05 -33.93 -5.13
C ARG A 472 3.61 -34.98 -4.19
N ASP A 473 2.84 -36.02 -3.93
CA ASP A 473 3.34 -37.24 -3.31
C ASP A 473 4.10 -38.10 -4.33
N GLU A 474 4.78 -39.15 -3.87
CA GLU A 474 5.46 -40.09 -4.76
C GLU A 474 4.45 -41.05 -5.41
N GLY A 475 4.41 -41.06 -6.75
CA GLY A 475 3.48 -41.90 -7.53
C GLY A 475 2.07 -41.34 -7.64
N GLY A 476 1.16 -42.06 -8.30
CA GLY A 476 -0.16 -41.55 -8.71
C GLY A 476 -1.29 -41.63 -7.66
N ASN A 477 -0.98 -41.70 -6.37
CA ASN A 477 -2.00 -41.96 -5.34
C ASN A 477 -3.04 -40.82 -5.22
N GLN A 478 -2.60 -39.56 -5.26
CA GLN A 478 -3.50 -38.40 -5.17
C GLN A 478 -4.46 -38.36 -6.36
N GLU A 479 -3.94 -38.63 -7.56
CA GLU A 479 -4.69 -38.71 -8.81
C GLU A 479 -5.73 -39.82 -8.77
N ARG A 480 -5.38 -41.02 -8.26
CA ARG A 480 -6.36 -42.13 -8.11
C ARG A 480 -7.48 -41.80 -7.12
N SER A 481 -7.19 -41.06 -6.04
CA SER A 481 -8.22 -40.60 -5.12
C SER A 481 -9.19 -39.64 -5.80
N LEU A 482 -8.69 -38.70 -6.60
CA LEU A 482 -9.54 -37.79 -7.40
C LEU A 482 -10.34 -38.56 -8.46
N ALA A 483 -9.70 -39.49 -9.18
CA ALA A 483 -10.37 -40.33 -10.18
C ALA A 483 -11.53 -41.12 -9.56
N SER A 484 -11.30 -41.71 -8.39
CA SER A 484 -12.31 -42.47 -7.64
C SER A 484 -13.48 -41.58 -7.20
N MET A 485 -13.21 -40.35 -6.74
CA MET A 485 -14.24 -39.37 -6.37
C MET A 485 -15.10 -38.97 -7.58
N TYR A 486 -14.49 -38.64 -8.73
CA TYR A 486 -15.27 -38.29 -9.92
C TYR A 486 -16.05 -39.49 -10.47
N LYS A 487 -15.50 -40.70 -10.37
CA LYS A 487 -16.18 -41.94 -10.78
C LYS A 487 -17.41 -42.24 -9.92
N SER A 488 -17.34 -42.01 -8.61
CA SER A 488 -18.49 -42.21 -7.73
C SER A 488 -19.61 -41.22 -8.05
N TRP A 489 -19.28 -39.94 -8.29
CA TRP A 489 -20.25 -38.95 -8.76
C TRP A 489 -20.83 -39.29 -10.13
N ALA A 490 -20.02 -39.74 -11.09
CA ALA A 490 -20.51 -40.16 -12.41
C ALA A 490 -21.53 -41.31 -12.30
N THR A 491 -21.23 -42.30 -11.46
CA THR A 491 -22.12 -43.45 -11.22
C THR A 491 -23.44 -43.02 -10.58
N ALA A 492 -23.39 -42.09 -9.62
CA ALA A 492 -24.59 -41.59 -8.95
C ALA A 492 -25.55 -40.83 -9.89
N LEU A 493 -25.02 -40.22 -10.96
CA LEU A 493 -25.79 -39.40 -11.89
C LEU A 493 -26.09 -40.09 -13.24
N GLU A 494 -25.59 -41.31 -13.47
CA GLU A 494 -25.60 -41.97 -14.79
C GLU A 494 -26.99 -42.04 -15.44
N PHE A 495 -28.03 -42.26 -14.64
CA PHE A 495 -29.41 -42.40 -15.13
C PHE A 495 -30.22 -41.10 -15.09
N SER A 496 -29.90 -40.16 -14.21
CA SER A 496 -30.66 -38.92 -14.00
C SER A 496 -30.09 -37.74 -14.77
N TYR A 497 -28.77 -37.65 -14.91
CA TYR A 497 -28.05 -36.60 -15.63
C TYR A 497 -26.95 -37.23 -16.51
N PRO A 498 -27.34 -37.90 -17.62
CA PRO A 498 -26.42 -38.69 -18.43
C PRO A 498 -25.35 -37.86 -19.14
N PHE A 499 -25.65 -36.63 -19.59
CA PHE A 499 -24.65 -35.74 -20.20
C PHE A 499 -23.58 -35.34 -19.18
N VAL A 500 -23.97 -34.92 -17.98
CA VAL A 500 -23.05 -34.54 -16.89
C VAL A 500 -22.20 -35.72 -16.46
N ALA A 501 -22.81 -36.88 -16.26
CA ALA A 501 -22.13 -38.10 -15.85
C ALA A 501 -21.07 -38.54 -16.88
N SER A 502 -21.45 -38.61 -18.16
CA SER A 502 -20.59 -39.14 -19.23
C SER A 502 -19.56 -38.14 -19.73
N THR A 503 -19.94 -36.88 -19.93
CA THR A 503 -19.13 -35.89 -20.67
C THR A 503 -18.20 -35.12 -19.74
N ILE A 504 -18.58 -34.95 -18.47
CA ILE A 504 -17.80 -34.17 -17.49
C ILE A 504 -17.17 -35.10 -16.46
N LEU A 505 -17.98 -35.82 -15.68
CA LEU A 505 -17.48 -36.55 -14.51
C LEU A 505 -16.63 -37.76 -14.90
N LYS A 506 -17.10 -38.58 -15.84
CA LYS A 506 -16.32 -39.71 -16.37
C LYS A 506 -15.05 -39.25 -17.08
N TYR A 507 -15.12 -38.16 -17.85
CA TYR A 507 -13.93 -37.56 -18.48
C TYR A 507 -12.88 -37.14 -17.45
N MET A 508 -13.29 -36.48 -16.35
CA MET A 508 -12.38 -36.12 -15.27
C MET A 508 -11.79 -37.35 -14.59
N ALA A 509 -12.60 -38.38 -14.32
CA ALA A 509 -12.14 -39.63 -13.75
C ALA A 509 -11.07 -40.31 -14.63
N ASP A 510 -11.34 -40.45 -15.92
CA ASP A 510 -10.42 -41.07 -16.88
C ASP A 510 -9.13 -40.26 -17.06
N SER A 511 -9.23 -38.93 -16.98
CA SER A 511 -8.07 -38.03 -17.06
C SER A 511 -7.14 -38.20 -15.86
N TYR A 512 -7.69 -38.19 -14.64
CA TYR A 512 -6.89 -38.43 -13.44
C TYR A 512 -6.34 -39.85 -13.38
N GLU A 513 -7.03 -40.87 -13.92
CA GLU A 513 -6.50 -42.23 -14.01
C GLU A 513 -5.33 -42.35 -15.00
N ARG A 514 -5.33 -41.53 -16.07
CA ARG A 514 -4.16 -41.41 -16.96
C ARG A 514 -3.00 -40.72 -16.26
N ASP A 515 -3.26 -39.62 -15.55
CA ASP A 515 -2.23 -38.88 -14.80
C ASP A 515 -1.60 -39.77 -13.72
N ALA A 516 -2.40 -40.54 -12.99
CA ALA A 516 -1.90 -41.49 -11.98
C ALA A 516 -0.88 -42.48 -12.56
N ARG A 517 -1.20 -43.09 -13.71
CA ARG A 517 -0.32 -44.06 -14.39
C ARG A 517 0.97 -43.41 -14.89
N HIS A 518 0.88 -42.16 -15.35
CA HIS A 518 2.06 -41.38 -15.75
C HIS A 518 2.97 -41.13 -14.55
N GLU A 519 2.42 -40.69 -13.42
CA GLU A 519 3.19 -40.41 -12.20
C GLU A 519 3.82 -41.68 -11.59
N ASP A 520 3.16 -42.85 -11.67
CA ASP A 520 3.76 -44.12 -11.26
C ASP A 520 4.97 -44.48 -12.13
N SER A 521 4.87 -44.25 -13.44
CA SER A 521 5.93 -44.53 -14.40
C SER A 521 7.14 -43.64 -14.15
N GLU A 522 6.90 -42.35 -13.93
CA GLU A 522 7.91 -41.36 -13.55
C GLU A 522 8.58 -41.68 -12.22
N ALA A 523 7.81 -42.04 -11.19
CA ALA A 523 8.35 -42.48 -9.90
C ALA A 523 9.22 -43.73 -10.06
N GLY A 524 8.78 -44.70 -10.88
CA GLY A 524 9.56 -45.89 -11.22
C GLY A 524 10.88 -45.57 -11.91
N ILE A 525 10.89 -44.62 -12.86
CA ILE A 525 12.11 -44.15 -13.54
C ILE A 525 13.05 -43.47 -12.54
N ARG A 526 12.55 -42.56 -11.69
CA ARG A 526 13.37 -41.86 -10.68
C ARG A 526 14.01 -42.83 -9.70
N ARG A 527 13.26 -43.83 -9.20
CA ARG A 527 13.83 -44.88 -8.33
C ARG A 527 14.96 -45.64 -9.01
N ARG A 528 14.79 -46.00 -10.30
CA ARG A 528 15.84 -46.69 -11.06
C ARG A 528 17.07 -45.80 -11.24
N LEU A 529 16.90 -44.54 -11.64
CA LEU A 529 18.02 -43.59 -11.82
C LEU A 529 18.74 -43.27 -10.50
N SER A 530 18.01 -43.18 -9.39
CA SER A 530 18.57 -43.01 -8.05
C SER A 530 19.44 -44.21 -7.62
N ASN A 531 19.05 -45.42 -8.02
CA ASN A 531 19.80 -46.64 -7.74
C ASN A 531 21.05 -46.83 -8.62
N TYR A 532 21.26 -46.00 -9.65
CA TYR A 532 22.47 -46.04 -10.50
C TYR A 532 23.53 -45.00 -10.12
N ASN A 533 23.24 -44.08 -9.19
CA ASN A 533 24.14 -43.00 -8.74
C ASN A 533 24.77 -43.28 -7.36
N TYR A 534 24.82 -44.54 -6.92
CA TYR A 534 25.53 -44.99 -5.72
C TYR A 534 26.57 -46.05 -6.06
#